data_AF-A0A925NIJ7-F1
#
_entry.id   AF-A0A925NIJ7-F1
#
_cell.length_a   1.000
_cell.length_b   1.000
_cell.length_c   1.000
_cell.angle_alpha   90.00
_cell.angle_beta   90.00
_cell.angle_gamma   90.00
#
_symmetry.space_group_name_H-M   'P 1'
#
loop_
_entity.id
_entity.type
_entity.pdbx_description
1 polymer ?
#
loop_
_entity_poly.entity_id
_entity_poly.type
_entity_poly.pdbx_seq_one_letter_code
_entity_poly.pdbx_strand_id
1 'polypeptide(L)'
;MSPLDAQDRTESEHATASGFMKWRILVVLLIVATVVACVIFFGKPEKTPFEKSVELIKSGKSAFAVPILEKLSREHPDDANIYPYLAQGYLSTDRPAEGRTALDTALRLRIAGRQLAPVVNAYASYYTTKGHFAEAEKLFNSASQVMNAHDGADERARLYLAWAEEDLKKGDFDVAVNHLKEANTRSEAVSEPLRSLIPHRLSDCYRQLAALAETKEKDEKKAATLLETALTVADEPVTRMNLAVIYTRLNNIDGAIHNYELVSKGDPNNLEARHRLIDLLCDKNDFQKAQKALVELTDRERSVENYLLLASLNLKLLNHAGAVRALEDACDLSGKPEILKQLEVTLLDWSRRLLREGKREEAASVKGHAERVAEQLTLLIGKPEEKNEKTAEDETTLAAKPDAYFEKVPPIALSSSRIWLAKGSLTPEGEIRIKNISGRPVKDLTLRAVFFDNSLKRIAGAVGLPVATPTSPPFETGASRSLYFSCPAIVRAEHRLAVVIYWRGRLLKEFPVVKQ
;
A
#
# COMPACT_ATOMS: atom_id res chain seq x y z
N MET A 1 107.32 3.61 8.40
CA MET A 1 108.28 2.49 8.57
C MET A 1 107.80 1.36 7.69
N SER A 2 108.60 0.98 6.70
CA SER A 2 108.57 -0.30 5.97
C SER A 2 108.96 -1.46 6.90
N PRO A 3 108.96 -2.73 6.44
CA PRO A 3 107.90 -3.52 5.80
C PRO A 3 107.63 -4.82 6.61
N LEU A 4 106.63 -5.64 6.25
CA LEU A 4 106.69 -7.09 6.46
C LEU A 4 105.64 -7.81 5.61
N ASP A 5 106.15 -8.74 4.81
CA ASP A 5 105.47 -9.61 3.88
C ASP A 5 104.44 -10.55 4.54
N ALA A 6 103.34 -10.78 3.83
CA ALA A 6 102.77 -12.12 3.69
C ALA A 6 101.92 -12.16 2.40
N GLN A 7 102.41 -12.89 1.42
CA GLN A 7 101.63 -13.39 0.28
C GLN A 7 100.45 -14.23 0.79
N ASP A 8 99.27 -14.06 0.21
CA ASP A 8 98.68 -15.20 -0.50
C ASP A 8 97.74 -14.75 -1.63
N ARG A 9 97.76 -15.54 -2.70
CA ARG A 9 97.03 -15.33 -3.96
C ARG A 9 95.57 -15.75 -3.79
N THR A 10 94.64 -15.09 -4.48
CA THR A 10 93.56 -15.70 -5.31
C THR A 10 92.46 -14.69 -5.63
N GLU A 11 92.34 -14.26 -6.89
CA GLU A 11 91.06 -13.85 -7.48
C GLU A 11 91.03 -14.34 -8.93
N SER A 12 90.25 -15.40 -9.16
CA SER A 12 89.83 -15.87 -10.48
C SER A 12 88.36 -15.49 -10.65
N GLU A 13 88.06 -14.71 -11.68
CA GLU A 13 86.72 -14.28 -12.07
C GLU A 13 85.78 -15.47 -12.36
N HIS A 14 84.64 -15.53 -11.65
CA HIS A 14 83.54 -16.45 -11.95
C HIS A 14 82.59 -15.87 -13.00
N ALA A 15 82.64 -16.41 -14.22
CA ALA A 15 81.55 -16.27 -15.20
C ALA A 15 80.39 -17.23 -14.86
N THR A 16 79.16 -16.72 -14.94
CA THR A 16 77.94 -17.28 -14.32
C THR A 16 77.40 -18.56 -14.98
N ALA A 17 77.28 -19.64 -14.20
CA ALA A 17 76.64 -20.92 -14.56
C ALA A 17 75.09 -20.94 -14.54
N SER A 18 74.43 -19.77 -14.53
CA SER A 18 72.98 -19.63 -14.25
C SER A 18 72.06 -19.74 -15.48
N GLY A 19 72.55 -19.42 -16.68
CA GLY A 19 71.73 -19.41 -17.91
C GLY A 19 71.48 -20.79 -18.51
N PHE A 20 72.47 -21.68 -18.46
CA PHE A 20 72.41 -22.99 -19.13
C PHE A 20 71.48 -23.97 -18.42
N MET A 21 71.36 -23.89 -17.09
CA MET A 21 70.46 -24.74 -16.30
C MET A 21 68.99 -24.36 -16.50
N LYS A 22 68.68 -23.05 -16.56
CA LYS A 22 67.33 -22.54 -16.84
C LYS A 22 66.86 -22.91 -18.26
N TRP A 23 67.76 -22.88 -19.24
CA TRP A 23 67.45 -23.28 -20.62
C TRP A 23 67.15 -24.78 -20.74
N ARG A 24 67.90 -25.65 -20.05
CA ARG A 24 67.61 -27.10 -20.02
C ARG A 24 66.26 -27.42 -19.37
N ILE A 25 65.91 -26.74 -18.27
CA ILE A 25 64.60 -26.90 -17.62
C ILE A 25 63.47 -26.46 -18.57
N LEU A 26 63.66 -25.36 -19.29
CA LEU A 26 62.67 -24.83 -20.23
C LEU A 26 62.47 -25.75 -21.44
N VAL A 27 63.54 -26.34 -21.96
CA VAL A 27 63.49 -27.34 -23.04
C VAL A 27 62.81 -28.63 -22.57
N VAL A 28 63.10 -29.12 -21.36
CA VAL A 28 62.43 -30.31 -20.80
C VAL A 28 60.94 -30.04 -20.58
N LEU A 29 60.57 -28.87 -20.04
CA LEU A 29 59.17 -28.47 -19.91
C LEU A 29 58.46 -28.40 -21.27
N LEU A 30 59.14 -27.89 -22.30
CA LEU A 30 58.58 -27.80 -23.65
C LEU A 30 58.40 -29.19 -24.27
N ILE A 31 59.36 -30.11 -24.07
CA ILE A 31 59.26 -31.51 -24.50
C ILE A 31 58.11 -32.21 -23.77
N VAL A 32 58.02 -32.06 -22.44
CA VAL A 32 56.91 -32.62 -21.65
C VAL A 32 55.57 -32.04 -22.11
N ALA A 33 55.49 -30.74 -22.37
CA ALA A 33 54.29 -30.10 -22.90
C ALA A 33 53.91 -30.64 -24.29
N THR A 34 54.87 -30.86 -25.18
CA THR A 34 54.61 -31.50 -26.49
C THR A 34 54.24 -32.97 -26.38
N VAL A 35 54.83 -33.74 -25.46
CA VAL A 35 54.47 -35.14 -25.23
C VAL A 35 53.07 -35.22 -24.63
N VAL A 36 52.74 -34.36 -23.67
CA VAL A 36 51.39 -34.24 -23.11
C VAL A 36 50.39 -33.81 -24.20
N ALA A 37 50.76 -32.85 -25.06
CA ALA A 37 49.93 -32.44 -26.19
C ALA A 37 49.72 -33.60 -27.19
N CYS A 38 50.78 -34.37 -27.52
CA CYS A 38 50.68 -35.54 -28.39
C CYS A 38 49.84 -36.65 -27.77
N VAL A 39 49.95 -36.91 -26.46
CA VAL A 39 49.10 -37.90 -25.77
C VAL A 39 47.64 -37.44 -25.74
N ILE A 40 47.38 -36.14 -25.54
CA ILE A 40 46.02 -35.57 -25.59
C ILE A 40 45.44 -35.60 -27.01
N PHE A 41 46.28 -35.41 -28.04
CA PHE A 41 45.83 -35.30 -29.43
C PHE A 41 45.69 -36.67 -30.11
N PHE A 42 46.61 -37.60 -29.87
CA PHE A 42 46.66 -38.93 -30.48
C PHE A 42 46.15 -40.07 -29.57
N GLY A 43 45.93 -39.81 -28.28
CA GLY A 43 45.40 -40.78 -27.32
C GLY A 43 43.88 -40.80 -27.17
N LYS A 44 43.13 -40.06 -27.99
CA LYS A 44 41.67 -40.12 -27.98
C LYS A 44 41.21 -41.35 -28.76
N PRO A 45 40.53 -42.33 -28.13
CA PRO A 45 40.01 -43.49 -28.85
C PRO A 45 39.05 -43.04 -29.97
N GLU A 46 39.04 -43.77 -31.09
CA GLU A 46 38.06 -43.53 -32.16
C GLU A 46 36.65 -43.66 -31.58
N LYS A 47 35.85 -42.60 -31.74
CA LYS A 47 34.47 -42.57 -31.24
C LYS A 47 33.67 -43.68 -31.90
N THR A 48 32.95 -44.45 -31.09
CA THR A 48 32.09 -45.52 -31.63
C THR A 48 30.96 -44.92 -32.49
N PRO A 49 30.39 -45.67 -33.46
CA PRO A 49 29.24 -45.20 -34.25
C PRO A 49 28.06 -44.75 -33.37
N PHE A 50 27.87 -45.41 -32.22
CA PHE A 50 26.88 -45.03 -31.22
C PHE A 50 27.21 -43.67 -30.57
N GLU A 51 28.43 -43.48 -30.05
CA GLU A 51 28.86 -42.20 -29.46
C GLU A 51 28.75 -41.03 -30.44
N LYS A 52 29.14 -41.25 -31.70
CA LYS A 52 28.96 -40.28 -32.78
C LYS A 52 27.49 -39.92 -32.98
N SER A 53 26.60 -40.91 -32.93
CA SER A 53 25.15 -40.69 -33.07
C SER A 53 24.57 -39.91 -31.89
N VAL A 54 25.01 -40.22 -30.65
CA VAL A 54 24.62 -39.49 -29.44
C VAL A 54 25.06 -38.02 -29.52
N GLU A 55 26.29 -37.76 -29.99
CA GLU A 55 26.80 -36.40 -30.20
C GLU A 55 26.03 -35.65 -31.30
N LEU A 56 25.67 -36.33 -32.39
CA LEU A 56 24.83 -35.76 -33.45
C LEU A 56 23.44 -35.36 -32.91
N ILE A 57 22.80 -36.19 -32.09
CA ILE A 57 21.52 -35.83 -31.45
C ILE A 57 21.68 -34.64 -30.52
N LYS A 58 22.71 -34.65 -29.65
CA LYS A 58 22.97 -33.55 -28.72
C LYS A 58 23.29 -32.23 -29.42
N SER A 59 23.85 -32.28 -30.63
CA SER A 59 24.13 -31.10 -31.46
C SER A 59 22.95 -30.69 -32.36
N GLY A 60 21.76 -31.28 -32.17
CA GLY A 60 20.56 -30.98 -32.96
C GLY A 60 20.58 -31.54 -34.38
N LYS A 61 21.60 -32.34 -34.73
CA LYS A 61 21.80 -32.95 -36.04
C LYS A 61 21.16 -34.34 -36.13
N SER A 62 19.95 -34.47 -35.62
CA SER A 62 19.23 -35.75 -35.50
C SER A 62 19.05 -36.47 -36.84
N ALA A 63 18.86 -35.74 -37.94
CA ALA A 63 18.73 -36.32 -39.29
C ALA A 63 19.93 -37.18 -39.72
N PHE A 64 21.14 -36.85 -39.26
CA PHE A 64 22.35 -37.65 -39.54
C PHE A 64 22.55 -38.81 -38.55
N ALA A 65 21.99 -38.70 -37.35
CA ALA A 65 22.09 -39.73 -36.32
C ALA A 65 21.13 -40.90 -36.58
N VAL A 66 19.90 -40.61 -37.04
CA VAL A 66 18.83 -41.61 -37.20
C VAL A 66 19.26 -42.79 -38.09
N PRO A 67 19.84 -42.60 -39.29
CA PRO A 67 20.25 -43.73 -40.14
C PRO A 67 21.32 -44.62 -39.49
N ILE A 68 22.23 -44.02 -38.71
CA ILE A 68 23.28 -44.76 -38.00
C ILE A 68 22.66 -45.58 -36.87
N LEU A 69 21.75 -44.98 -36.09
CA LEU A 69 21.04 -45.66 -35.00
C LEU A 69 20.10 -46.76 -35.52
N GLU A 70 19.41 -46.55 -36.64
CA GLU A 70 18.59 -47.58 -37.30
C GLU A 70 19.42 -48.79 -37.73
N LYS A 71 20.62 -48.53 -38.28
CA LYS A 71 21.55 -49.60 -38.64
C LYS A 71 22.02 -50.36 -37.40
N LEU A 72 22.42 -49.64 -36.35
CA LEU A 72 22.85 -50.25 -35.09
C LEU A 72 21.74 -51.06 -34.42
N SER A 73 20.48 -50.61 -34.44
CA SER A 73 19.36 -51.36 -33.87
C SER A 73 19.05 -52.66 -34.63
N ARG A 74 19.39 -52.73 -35.93
CA ARG A 74 19.26 -53.97 -36.73
C ARG A 74 20.40 -54.94 -36.46
N GLU A 75 21.62 -54.43 -36.31
CA GLU A 75 22.83 -55.23 -36.05
C GLU A 75 22.88 -55.73 -34.60
N HIS A 76 22.38 -54.94 -33.65
CA HIS A 76 22.36 -55.25 -32.22
C HIS A 76 20.97 -54.99 -31.60
N PRO A 77 19.95 -55.84 -31.87
CA PRO A 77 18.60 -55.65 -31.36
C PRO A 77 18.50 -55.66 -29.83
N ASP A 78 19.43 -56.34 -29.16
CA ASP A 78 19.47 -56.50 -27.70
C ASP A 78 20.12 -55.31 -26.98
N ASP A 79 20.78 -54.39 -27.71
CA ASP A 79 21.38 -53.20 -27.09
C ASP A 79 20.30 -52.16 -26.78
N ALA A 80 19.83 -52.23 -25.54
CA ALA A 80 18.76 -51.36 -25.03
C ALA A 80 19.12 -49.86 -25.16
N ASN A 81 20.40 -49.49 -25.06
CA ASN A 81 20.81 -48.07 -25.00
C ASN A 81 20.56 -47.32 -26.32
N ILE A 82 20.38 -48.03 -27.44
CA ILE A 82 20.14 -47.42 -28.76
C ILE A 82 18.76 -46.77 -28.82
N TYR A 83 17.76 -47.41 -28.22
CA TYR A 83 16.35 -47.08 -28.43
C TYR A 83 15.92 -45.70 -27.90
N PRO A 84 16.37 -45.21 -26.72
CA PRO A 84 16.09 -43.84 -26.29
C PRO A 84 16.60 -42.79 -27.28
N TYR A 85 17.82 -42.96 -27.79
CA TYR A 85 18.39 -42.05 -28.78
C TYR A 85 17.69 -42.15 -30.13
N LEU A 86 17.32 -43.36 -30.55
CA LEU A 86 16.55 -43.56 -31.77
C LEU A 86 15.17 -42.88 -31.67
N ALA A 87 14.46 -43.06 -30.55
CA ALA A 87 13.19 -42.39 -30.27
C ALA A 87 13.31 -40.86 -30.27
N GLN A 88 14.36 -40.32 -29.65
CA GLN A 88 14.66 -38.89 -29.65
C GLN A 88 14.94 -38.38 -31.07
N GLY A 89 15.75 -39.11 -31.84
CA GLY A 89 16.10 -38.76 -33.21
C GLY A 89 14.87 -38.72 -34.12
N TYR A 90 13.98 -39.71 -33.98
CA TYR A 90 12.70 -39.75 -34.68
C TYR A 90 11.77 -38.59 -34.30
N LEU A 91 11.70 -38.24 -33.01
CA LEU A 91 10.90 -37.09 -32.57
C LEU A 91 11.41 -35.78 -33.20
N SER A 92 12.72 -35.58 -33.22
CA SER A 92 13.36 -34.40 -33.83
C SER A 92 13.28 -34.35 -35.36
N THR A 93 12.95 -35.47 -36.01
CA THR A 93 12.84 -35.57 -37.48
C THR A 93 11.38 -35.72 -37.93
N ASP A 94 10.43 -35.35 -37.08
CA ASP A 94 8.98 -35.39 -37.33
C ASP A 94 8.45 -36.79 -37.69
N ARG A 95 9.06 -37.83 -37.09
CA ARG A 95 8.64 -39.24 -37.19
C ARG A 95 8.17 -39.79 -35.82
N PRO A 96 7.20 -39.14 -35.15
CA PRO A 96 6.86 -39.48 -33.76
C PRO A 96 6.25 -40.88 -33.59
N ALA A 97 5.57 -41.43 -34.61
CA ALA A 97 5.01 -42.77 -34.55
C ALA A 97 6.11 -43.85 -34.43
N GLU A 98 7.14 -43.75 -35.27
CA GLU A 98 8.28 -44.67 -35.25
C GLU A 98 9.08 -44.51 -33.97
N GLY A 99 9.32 -43.28 -33.53
CA GLY A 99 9.99 -43.07 -32.26
C GLY A 99 9.17 -43.45 -31.03
N ARG A 100 7.83 -43.45 -31.10
CA ARG A 100 7.00 -44.05 -30.05
C ARG A 100 7.22 -45.55 -29.94
N THR A 101 7.36 -46.25 -31.07
CA THR A 101 7.67 -47.69 -31.05
C THR A 101 9.05 -47.97 -30.46
N ALA A 102 10.06 -47.14 -30.79
CA ALA A 102 11.39 -47.24 -30.19
C ALA A 102 11.37 -46.90 -28.68
N LEU A 103 10.52 -45.97 -28.25
CA LEU A 103 10.35 -45.67 -26.83
C LEU A 103 9.66 -46.83 -26.07
N ASP A 104 8.71 -47.51 -26.70
CA ASP A 104 8.09 -48.71 -26.12
C ASP A 104 9.07 -49.87 -26.00
N THR A 105 9.94 -50.09 -26.99
CA THR A 105 11.00 -51.11 -26.86
C THR A 105 11.97 -50.75 -25.74
N ALA A 106 12.36 -49.48 -25.60
CA ALA A 106 13.18 -49.00 -24.50
C ALA A 106 12.54 -49.27 -23.11
N LEU A 107 11.23 -49.01 -22.96
CA LEU A 107 10.49 -49.31 -21.73
C LEU A 107 10.42 -50.81 -21.43
N ARG A 108 10.18 -51.65 -22.45
CA ARG A 108 10.15 -53.13 -22.29
C ARG A 108 11.50 -53.70 -21.85
N LEU A 109 12.60 -53.13 -22.34
CA LEU A 109 13.96 -53.53 -22.00
C LEU A 109 14.44 -52.99 -20.63
N ARG A 110 13.58 -52.28 -19.89
CA ARG A 110 13.84 -51.78 -18.51
C ARG A 110 15.15 -50.99 -18.37
N ILE A 111 15.42 -50.10 -19.32
CA ILE A 111 16.56 -49.17 -19.26
C ILE A 111 16.46 -48.29 -18.02
N ALA A 112 17.58 -47.96 -17.38
CA ALA A 112 17.58 -47.09 -16.20
C ALA A 112 16.81 -45.77 -16.42
N GLY A 113 15.90 -45.43 -15.50
CA GLY A 113 14.99 -44.28 -15.63
C GLY A 113 15.67 -42.96 -15.94
N ARG A 114 16.86 -42.71 -15.38
CA ARG A 114 17.64 -41.49 -15.63
C ARG A 114 17.98 -41.27 -17.11
N GLN A 115 18.20 -42.34 -17.87
CA GLN A 115 18.50 -42.26 -19.30
C GLN A 115 17.23 -42.08 -20.15
N LEU A 116 16.12 -42.63 -19.66
CA LEU A 116 14.84 -42.62 -20.37
C LEU A 116 14.07 -41.31 -20.16
N ALA A 117 14.23 -40.69 -19.00
CA ALA A 117 13.49 -39.51 -18.57
C ALA A 117 13.50 -38.36 -19.59
N PRO A 118 14.63 -37.94 -20.20
CA PRO A 118 14.62 -36.85 -21.17
C PRO A 118 13.73 -37.14 -22.39
N VAL A 119 13.71 -38.39 -22.85
CA VAL A 119 12.96 -38.81 -24.03
C VAL A 119 11.47 -38.95 -23.70
N VAL A 120 11.13 -39.55 -22.56
CA VAL A 120 9.74 -39.60 -22.06
C VAL A 120 9.17 -38.20 -21.90
N ASN A 121 9.93 -37.30 -21.28
CA ASN A 121 9.57 -35.90 -21.10
C ASN A 121 9.36 -35.20 -22.45
N ALA A 122 10.24 -35.42 -23.43
CA ALA A 122 10.10 -34.85 -24.77
C ALA A 122 8.84 -35.34 -25.50
N TYR A 123 8.54 -36.64 -25.43
CA TYR A 123 7.32 -37.21 -26.03
C TYR A 123 6.05 -36.75 -25.30
N ALA A 124 6.07 -36.71 -23.97
CA ALA A 124 4.94 -36.21 -23.18
C ALA A 124 4.68 -34.73 -23.52
N SER A 125 5.73 -33.91 -23.59
CA SER A 125 5.63 -32.51 -24.01
C SER A 125 5.07 -32.37 -25.43
N TYR A 126 5.52 -33.21 -26.38
CA TYR A 126 4.95 -33.28 -27.71
C TYR A 126 3.44 -33.58 -27.70
N TYR A 127 3.01 -34.60 -26.94
CA TYR A 127 1.58 -34.94 -26.84
C TYR A 127 0.78 -33.82 -26.17
N THR A 128 1.30 -33.19 -25.11
CA THR A 128 0.67 -32.06 -24.42
C THR A 128 0.47 -30.88 -25.37
N THR A 129 1.49 -30.49 -26.15
CA THR A 129 1.39 -29.36 -27.10
C THR A 129 0.43 -29.62 -28.25
N LYS A 130 0.17 -30.88 -28.60
CA LYS A 130 -0.85 -31.29 -29.58
C LYS A 130 -2.25 -31.45 -28.98
N GLY A 131 -2.40 -31.31 -27.66
CA GLY A 131 -3.67 -31.52 -26.96
C GLY A 131 -4.03 -32.99 -26.74
N HIS A 132 -3.09 -33.92 -26.97
CA HIS A 132 -3.28 -35.36 -26.73
C HIS A 132 -2.95 -35.73 -25.28
N PHE A 133 -3.61 -35.08 -24.32
CA PHE A 133 -3.28 -35.17 -22.90
C PHE A 133 -3.36 -36.60 -22.33
N ALA A 134 -4.37 -37.38 -22.74
CA ALA A 134 -4.51 -38.78 -22.30
C ALA A 134 -3.34 -39.67 -22.75
N GLU A 135 -2.76 -39.43 -23.92
CA GLU A 135 -1.59 -40.20 -24.39
C GLU A 135 -0.32 -39.81 -23.63
N ALA A 136 -0.16 -38.52 -23.29
CA ALA A 136 0.92 -38.06 -22.43
C ALA A 136 0.83 -38.68 -21.02
N GLU A 137 -0.37 -38.74 -20.44
CA GLU A 137 -0.60 -39.36 -19.13
C GLU A 137 -0.33 -40.88 -19.15
N LYS A 138 -0.83 -41.59 -20.17
CA LYS A 138 -0.52 -43.02 -20.37
C LYS A 138 0.98 -43.26 -20.46
N LEU A 139 1.71 -42.40 -21.16
CA LEU A 139 3.16 -42.49 -21.28
C LEU A 139 3.84 -42.35 -19.91
N PHE A 140 3.50 -41.33 -19.13
CA PHE A 140 4.04 -41.18 -17.76
C PHE A 140 3.70 -42.37 -16.86
N ASN A 141 2.48 -42.89 -16.94
CA ASN A 141 2.06 -44.06 -16.15
C ASN A 141 2.81 -45.34 -16.57
N SER A 142 3.13 -45.50 -17.86
CA SER A 142 3.96 -46.62 -18.32
C SER A 142 5.42 -46.50 -17.87
N ALA A 143 5.93 -45.27 -17.77
CA ALA A 143 7.32 -44.99 -17.39
C ALA A 143 7.54 -44.95 -15.87
N SER A 144 6.49 -44.85 -15.05
CA SER A 144 6.59 -44.71 -13.60
C SER A 144 7.18 -45.92 -12.88
N GLN A 145 7.24 -47.08 -13.52
CA GLN A 145 7.91 -48.27 -12.97
C GLN A 145 9.43 -48.17 -13.03
N VAL A 146 9.96 -47.26 -13.85
CA VAL A 146 11.38 -47.20 -14.22
C VAL A 146 11.98 -45.82 -13.90
N MET A 147 11.19 -44.76 -14.02
CA MET A 147 11.57 -43.38 -13.68
C MET A 147 11.31 -43.07 -12.20
N ASN A 148 12.19 -42.27 -11.59
CA ASN A 148 11.94 -41.74 -10.26
C ASN A 148 10.88 -40.64 -10.30
N ALA A 149 10.24 -40.35 -9.17
CA ALA A 149 9.21 -39.33 -9.05
C ALA A 149 9.64 -37.95 -9.60
N HIS A 150 10.89 -37.54 -9.36
CA HIS A 150 11.43 -36.26 -9.81
C HIS A 150 11.75 -36.20 -11.31
N ASP A 151 12.06 -37.32 -11.96
CA ASP A 151 12.65 -37.34 -13.31
C ASP A 151 11.68 -36.82 -14.39
N GLY A 152 10.37 -36.80 -14.11
CA GLY A 152 9.32 -36.27 -15.00
C GLY A 152 8.26 -35.43 -14.28
N ALA A 153 8.50 -35.02 -13.03
CA ALA A 153 7.53 -34.30 -12.22
C ALA A 153 7.07 -33.00 -12.89
N ASP A 154 8.02 -32.20 -13.38
CA ASP A 154 7.74 -30.89 -13.99
C ASP A 154 6.91 -31.01 -15.26
N GLU A 155 7.30 -31.90 -16.19
CA GLU A 155 6.57 -32.09 -17.44
C GLU A 155 5.19 -32.71 -17.21
N ARG A 156 5.06 -33.59 -16.22
CA ARG A 156 3.75 -34.13 -15.82
C ARG A 156 2.87 -33.05 -15.18
N ALA A 157 3.44 -32.15 -14.37
CA ALA A 157 2.72 -31.01 -13.84
C ALA A 157 2.27 -30.04 -14.96
N ARG A 158 3.15 -29.75 -15.93
CA ARG A 158 2.80 -28.94 -17.12
C ARG A 158 1.69 -29.58 -17.93
N LEU A 159 1.71 -30.90 -18.09
CA LEU A 159 0.63 -31.67 -18.72
C LEU A 159 -0.71 -31.40 -18.02
N TYR A 160 -0.80 -31.63 -16.71
CA TYR A 160 -2.06 -31.43 -15.98
C TYR A 160 -2.51 -29.97 -15.93
N LEU A 161 -1.57 -29.01 -15.86
CA LEU A 161 -1.89 -27.58 -15.98
C LEU A 161 -2.50 -27.25 -17.35
N ALA A 162 -1.88 -27.71 -18.44
CA ALA A 162 -2.38 -27.48 -19.79
C ALA A 162 -3.73 -28.17 -20.04
N TRP A 163 -3.91 -29.38 -19.49
CA TRP A 163 -5.17 -30.10 -19.58
C TRP A 163 -6.28 -29.36 -18.82
N ALA A 164 -6.01 -28.94 -17.58
CA ALA A 164 -6.95 -28.15 -16.80
C ALA A 164 -7.32 -26.83 -17.48
N GLU A 165 -6.37 -26.12 -18.10
CA GLU A 165 -6.64 -24.90 -18.87
C GLU A 165 -7.59 -25.16 -20.05
N GLU A 166 -7.46 -26.30 -20.72
CA GLU A 166 -8.38 -26.67 -21.81
C GLU A 166 -9.78 -27.02 -21.29
N ASP A 167 -9.87 -27.71 -20.15
CA ASP A 167 -11.14 -28.02 -19.50
C ASP A 167 -11.84 -26.73 -19.02
N LEU A 168 -11.08 -25.76 -18.49
CA LEU A 168 -11.59 -24.44 -18.12
C LEU A 168 -12.17 -23.67 -19.31
N LYS A 169 -11.53 -23.74 -20.49
CA LYS A 169 -12.08 -23.11 -21.70
C LYS A 169 -13.40 -23.74 -22.15
N LYS A 170 -13.58 -25.04 -21.91
CA LYS A 170 -14.84 -25.75 -22.19
C LYS A 170 -15.91 -25.47 -21.14
N GLY A 171 -15.52 -24.96 -19.97
CA GLY A 171 -16.39 -24.74 -18.82
C GLY A 171 -16.54 -25.97 -17.93
N ASP A 172 -15.68 -26.98 -18.09
CA ASP A 172 -15.68 -28.23 -17.31
C ASP A 172 -14.86 -28.08 -16.03
N PHE A 173 -15.30 -27.18 -15.15
CA PHE A 173 -14.54 -26.77 -13.95
C PHE A 173 -14.23 -27.92 -12.97
N ASP A 174 -15.15 -28.88 -12.78
CA ASP A 174 -14.92 -30.02 -11.89
C ASP A 174 -13.78 -30.93 -12.40
N VAL A 175 -13.71 -31.12 -13.72
CA VAL A 175 -12.65 -31.91 -14.37
C VAL A 175 -11.32 -31.17 -14.26
N ALA A 176 -11.32 -29.86 -14.50
CA ALA A 176 -10.14 -29.01 -14.33
C ALA A 176 -9.57 -29.09 -12.90
N VAL A 177 -10.43 -29.05 -11.87
CA VAL A 177 -10.02 -29.23 -10.46
C VAL A 177 -9.35 -30.58 -10.24
N ASN A 178 -9.86 -31.66 -10.81
CA ASN A 178 -9.26 -32.99 -10.64
C ASN A 178 -7.86 -33.06 -11.27
N HIS A 179 -7.67 -32.50 -12.46
CA HIS A 179 -6.34 -32.41 -13.07
C HIS A 179 -5.38 -31.54 -12.25
N LEU A 180 -5.83 -30.39 -11.75
CA LEU A 180 -5.02 -29.54 -10.87
C LEU A 180 -4.70 -30.21 -9.52
N LYS A 181 -5.61 -31.02 -8.97
CA LYS A 181 -5.34 -31.85 -7.79
C LYS A 181 -4.26 -32.89 -8.08
N GLU A 182 -4.32 -33.58 -9.20
CA GLU A 182 -3.29 -34.55 -9.62
C GLU A 182 -1.91 -33.90 -9.79
N ALA A 183 -1.87 -32.65 -10.24
CA ALA A 183 -0.64 -31.86 -10.25
C ALA A 183 -0.16 -31.52 -8.82
N ASN A 184 -1.09 -31.11 -7.95
CA ASN A 184 -0.78 -30.65 -6.59
C ASN A 184 -0.33 -31.79 -5.66
N THR A 185 -0.88 -33.00 -5.80
CA THR A 185 -0.46 -34.18 -5.00
C THR A 185 1.00 -34.55 -5.20
N ARG A 186 1.60 -34.15 -6.33
CA ARG A 186 3.00 -34.40 -6.67
C ARG A 186 3.88 -33.16 -6.55
N SER A 187 3.36 -32.07 -5.96
CA SER A 187 4.02 -30.76 -5.88
C SER A 187 5.39 -30.80 -5.19
N GLU A 188 5.62 -31.71 -4.25
CA GLU A 188 6.92 -31.87 -3.58
C GLU A 188 8.05 -32.25 -4.54
N ALA A 189 7.73 -33.01 -5.59
CA ALA A 189 8.69 -33.46 -6.58
C ALA A 189 8.95 -32.43 -7.69
N VAL A 190 8.09 -31.42 -7.78
CA VAL A 190 8.07 -30.38 -8.81
C VAL A 190 9.02 -29.24 -8.43
N SER A 191 9.73 -28.69 -9.42
CA SER A 191 10.64 -27.56 -9.23
C SER A 191 9.91 -26.21 -9.24
N GLU A 192 10.54 -25.17 -8.67
CA GLU A 192 10.05 -23.80 -8.82
C GLU A 192 10.23 -23.31 -10.28
N PRO A 193 9.29 -22.52 -10.84
CA PRO A 193 8.15 -21.85 -10.18
C PRO A 193 6.85 -22.66 -10.18
N LEU A 194 6.84 -23.90 -10.73
CA LEU A 194 5.62 -24.68 -10.87
C LEU A 194 5.07 -25.11 -9.51
N ARG A 195 5.95 -25.45 -8.56
CA ARG A 195 5.57 -25.86 -7.21
C ARG A 195 4.73 -24.80 -6.49
N SER A 196 5.10 -23.52 -6.59
CA SER A 196 4.32 -22.41 -6.04
C SER A 196 3.09 -22.10 -6.89
N LEU A 197 3.18 -22.18 -8.22
CA LEU A 197 2.07 -21.85 -9.13
C LEU A 197 0.87 -22.80 -9.03
N ILE A 198 1.09 -24.10 -8.86
CA ILE A 198 0.02 -25.12 -8.89
C ILE A 198 -1.05 -24.88 -7.81
N PRO A 199 -0.70 -24.68 -6.52
CA PRO A 199 -1.68 -24.33 -5.49
C PRO A 199 -2.50 -23.08 -5.82
N HIS A 200 -1.87 -22.03 -6.33
CA HIS A 200 -2.56 -20.80 -6.74
C HIS A 200 -3.58 -21.07 -7.86
N ARG A 201 -3.19 -21.84 -8.90
CA ARG A 201 -4.11 -22.23 -9.98
C ARG A 201 -5.27 -23.09 -9.50
N LEU A 202 -5.01 -24.01 -8.57
CA LEU A 202 -6.06 -24.84 -7.98
C LEU A 202 -7.02 -23.99 -7.13
N SER A 203 -6.51 -23.05 -6.33
CA SER A 203 -7.31 -22.09 -5.56
C SER A 203 -8.16 -21.19 -6.48
N ASP A 204 -7.58 -20.67 -7.56
CA ASP A 204 -8.31 -19.92 -8.60
C ASP A 204 -9.49 -20.72 -9.17
N CYS A 205 -9.27 -22.00 -9.49
CA CYS A 205 -10.30 -22.87 -10.04
C CYS A 205 -11.44 -23.10 -9.05
N TYR A 206 -11.13 -23.30 -7.76
CA TYR A 206 -12.15 -23.39 -6.71
C TYR A 206 -12.94 -22.09 -6.54
N ARG A 207 -12.30 -20.93 -6.65
CA ARG A 207 -13.01 -19.64 -6.64
C ARG A 207 -13.99 -19.51 -7.80
N GLN A 208 -13.61 -19.96 -9.00
CA GLN A 208 -14.48 -19.96 -10.16
C GLN A 208 -15.67 -20.92 -9.98
N LEU A 209 -15.45 -22.12 -9.42
CA LEU A 209 -16.52 -23.03 -9.03
C LEU A 209 -17.45 -22.43 -7.98
N ALA A 210 -16.91 -21.72 -6.99
CA ALA A 210 -17.71 -21.04 -5.98
C ALA A 210 -18.60 -19.96 -6.60
N ALA A 211 -18.06 -19.16 -7.53
CA ALA A 211 -18.83 -18.17 -8.28
C ALA A 211 -19.93 -18.82 -9.15
N LEU A 212 -19.67 -20.02 -9.70
CA LEU A 212 -20.67 -20.78 -10.44
C LEU A 212 -21.79 -21.29 -9.53
N ALA A 213 -21.45 -21.82 -8.35
CA ALA A 213 -22.41 -22.25 -7.34
C ALA A 213 -23.27 -21.08 -6.84
N GLU A 214 -22.68 -19.89 -6.65
CA GLU A 214 -23.38 -18.67 -6.27
C GLU A 214 -24.36 -18.21 -7.36
N THR A 215 -23.93 -18.17 -8.63
CA THR A 215 -24.70 -17.55 -9.71
C THR A 215 -25.72 -18.47 -10.37
N LYS A 216 -25.35 -19.73 -10.67
CA LYS A 216 -26.21 -20.68 -11.37
C LYS A 216 -27.06 -21.50 -10.42
N GLU A 217 -26.43 -22.05 -9.38
CA GLU A 217 -27.11 -22.94 -8.43
C GLU A 217 -27.81 -22.16 -7.31
N LYS A 218 -27.37 -20.92 -7.07
CA LYS A 218 -27.80 -20.08 -5.93
C LYS A 218 -27.58 -20.80 -4.58
N ASP A 219 -26.55 -21.64 -4.52
CA ASP A 219 -26.16 -22.37 -3.32
C ASP A 219 -24.97 -21.69 -2.65
N GLU A 220 -25.27 -20.78 -1.74
CA GLU A 220 -24.27 -20.04 -0.96
C GLU A 220 -23.46 -20.95 -0.02
N LYS A 221 -24.04 -22.06 0.46
CA LYS A 221 -23.33 -22.99 1.34
C LYS A 221 -22.28 -23.76 0.56
N LYS A 222 -22.62 -24.24 -0.63
CA LYS A 222 -21.65 -24.88 -1.54
C LYS A 222 -20.57 -23.89 -1.97
N ALA A 223 -20.92 -22.64 -2.26
CA ALA A 223 -19.93 -21.60 -2.55
C ALA A 223 -18.95 -21.38 -1.38
N ALA A 224 -19.46 -21.32 -0.15
CA ALA A 224 -18.63 -21.18 1.05
C ALA A 224 -17.67 -22.37 1.22
N THR A 225 -18.15 -23.61 1.10
CA THR A 225 -17.29 -24.79 1.25
C THR A 225 -16.20 -24.86 0.18
N LEU A 226 -16.52 -24.47 -1.07
CA LEU A 226 -15.53 -24.38 -2.14
C LEU A 226 -14.46 -23.33 -1.84
N LEU A 227 -14.84 -22.15 -1.33
CA LEU A 227 -13.88 -21.11 -0.94
C LEU A 227 -13.05 -21.51 0.28
N GLU A 228 -13.62 -22.21 1.25
CA GLU A 228 -12.88 -22.81 2.36
C GLU A 228 -11.83 -23.80 1.84
N THR A 229 -12.20 -24.68 0.89
CA THR A 229 -11.23 -25.59 0.26
C THR A 229 -10.17 -24.87 -0.57
N ALA A 230 -10.49 -23.72 -1.16
CA ALA A 230 -9.52 -22.90 -1.87
C ALA A 230 -8.45 -22.36 -0.89
N LEU A 231 -8.87 -21.91 0.30
CA LEU A 231 -7.98 -21.39 1.34
C LEU A 231 -7.08 -22.48 1.97
N THR A 232 -7.51 -23.74 2.00
CA THR A 232 -6.63 -24.83 2.47
C THR A 232 -5.52 -25.15 1.47
N VAL A 233 -5.72 -24.83 0.19
CA VAL A 233 -4.73 -25.03 -0.88
C VAL A 233 -3.78 -23.84 -0.96
N ALA A 234 -4.32 -22.63 -1.07
CA ALA A 234 -3.53 -21.40 -1.12
C ALA A 234 -4.24 -20.26 -0.39
N ASP A 235 -3.50 -19.64 0.53
CA ASP A 235 -4.03 -18.65 1.44
C ASP A 235 -4.02 -17.23 0.85
N GLU A 236 -5.04 -16.92 0.05
CA GLU A 236 -5.08 -15.69 -0.75
C GLU A 236 -6.06 -14.64 -0.19
N PRO A 237 -5.68 -13.34 -0.20
CA PRO A 237 -6.56 -12.26 0.24
C PRO A 237 -7.90 -12.20 -0.51
N VAL A 238 -7.88 -12.39 -1.83
CA VAL A 238 -9.09 -12.33 -2.65
C VAL A 238 -10.06 -13.45 -2.30
N THR A 239 -9.55 -14.66 -2.04
CA THR A 239 -10.37 -15.81 -1.60
C THR A 239 -11.03 -15.53 -0.25
N ARG A 240 -10.30 -14.97 0.71
CA ARG A 240 -10.86 -14.56 2.01
C ARG A 240 -11.94 -13.51 1.88
N MET A 241 -11.74 -12.50 1.02
CA MET A 241 -12.74 -11.46 0.78
C MET A 241 -14.02 -12.06 0.18
N ASN A 242 -13.88 -12.95 -0.82
CA ASN A 242 -15.04 -13.64 -1.41
C ASN A 242 -15.77 -14.49 -0.37
N LEU A 243 -15.04 -15.23 0.48
CA LEU A 243 -15.64 -16.04 1.54
C LEU A 243 -16.36 -15.16 2.55
N ALA A 244 -15.79 -14.01 2.92
CA ALA A 244 -16.42 -13.06 3.82
C ALA A 244 -17.75 -12.54 3.26
N VAL A 245 -17.80 -12.20 1.97
CA VAL A 245 -19.06 -11.79 1.30
C VAL A 245 -20.12 -12.89 1.39
N ILE A 246 -19.75 -14.15 1.12
CA ILE A 246 -20.69 -15.27 1.22
C ILE A 246 -21.14 -15.49 2.67
N TYR A 247 -20.22 -15.43 3.64
CA TYR A 247 -20.56 -15.54 5.05
C TYR A 247 -21.50 -14.44 5.54
N THR A 248 -21.35 -13.20 5.04
CA THR A 248 -22.32 -12.13 5.34
C THR A 248 -23.73 -12.50 4.88
N ARG A 249 -23.89 -13.06 3.68
CA ARG A 249 -25.21 -13.46 3.16
C ARG A 249 -25.80 -14.66 3.89
N LEU A 250 -24.94 -15.59 4.31
CA LEU A 250 -25.30 -16.71 5.18
C LEU A 250 -25.57 -16.29 6.65
N ASN A 251 -25.55 -14.98 6.95
CA ASN A 251 -25.73 -14.41 8.28
C ASN A 251 -24.65 -14.87 9.30
N ASN A 252 -23.51 -15.37 8.81
CA ASN A 252 -22.32 -15.68 9.61
C ASN A 252 -21.41 -14.44 9.69
N ILE A 253 -21.89 -13.41 10.40
CA ILE A 253 -21.21 -12.12 10.52
C ILE A 253 -19.84 -12.27 11.19
N ASP A 254 -19.71 -13.16 12.18
CA ASP A 254 -18.45 -13.43 12.86
C ASP A 254 -17.38 -14.02 11.92
N GLY A 255 -17.77 -14.99 11.09
CA GLY A 255 -16.88 -15.55 10.07
C GLY A 255 -16.45 -14.51 9.03
N ALA A 256 -17.37 -13.62 8.63
CA ALA A 256 -17.06 -12.55 7.68
C ALA A 256 -16.06 -11.54 8.25
N ILE A 257 -16.29 -11.07 9.48
CA ILE A 257 -15.39 -10.18 10.22
C ILE A 257 -14.00 -10.82 10.34
N HIS A 258 -13.92 -12.09 10.76
CA HIS A 258 -12.65 -12.78 10.91
C HIS A 258 -11.82 -12.80 9.61
N ASN A 259 -12.46 -13.10 8.48
CA ASN A 259 -11.78 -13.14 7.18
C ASN A 259 -11.27 -11.74 6.76
N TYR A 260 -12.08 -10.68 6.91
CA TYR A 260 -11.63 -9.33 6.59
C TYR A 260 -10.55 -8.81 7.54
N GLU A 261 -10.56 -9.22 8.81
CA GLU A 261 -9.47 -8.92 9.75
C GLU A 261 -8.15 -9.56 9.32
N LEU A 262 -8.17 -10.81 8.86
CA LEU A 262 -6.97 -11.49 8.34
C LEU A 262 -6.41 -10.76 7.11
N VAL A 263 -7.28 -10.35 6.18
CA VAL A 263 -6.89 -9.58 4.99
C VAL A 263 -6.28 -8.23 5.38
N SER A 264 -6.96 -7.49 6.27
CA SER A 264 -6.52 -6.15 6.70
C SER A 264 -5.21 -6.16 7.49
N LYS A 265 -4.89 -7.28 8.16
CA LYS A 265 -3.61 -7.50 8.85
C LYS A 265 -2.49 -7.87 7.88
N GLY A 266 -2.77 -8.72 6.89
CA GLY A 266 -1.79 -9.18 5.91
C GLY A 266 -1.42 -8.10 4.88
N ASP A 267 -2.42 -7.33 4.43
CA ASP A 267 -2.24 -6.20 3.53
C ASP A 267 -2.87 -4.93 4.14
N PRO A 268 -2.05 -4.09 4.82
CA PRO A 268 -2.54 -2.87 5.40
C PRO A 268 -3.14 -1.86 4.40
N ASN A 269 -2.82 -1.99 3.10
CA ASN A 269 -3.27 -1.08 2.04
C ASN A 269 -4.51 -1.58 1.30
N ASN A 270 -5.05 -2.74 1.66
CA ASN A 270 -6.33 -3.20 1.12
C ASN A 270 -7.50 -2.41 1.76
N LEU A 271 -7.77 -1.22 1.21
CA LEU A 271 -8.80 -0.31 1.71
C LEU A 271 -10.20 -0.93 1.60
N GLU A 272 -10.47 -1.72 0.55
CA GLU A 272 -11.76 -2.38 0.36
C GLU A 272 -12.07 -3.31 1.54
N ALA A 273 -11.12 -4.17 1.93
CA ALA A 273 -11.31 -5.07 3.07
C ALA A 273 -11.56 -4.31 4.39
N ARG A 274 -10.88 -3.16 4.59
CA ARG A 274 -11.08 -2.30 5.77
C ARG A 274 -12.46 -1.67 5.80
N HIS A 275 -12.92 -1.11 4.67
CA HIS A 275 -14.27 -0.55 4.55
C HIS A 275 -15.33 -1.60 4.86
N ARG A 276 -15.25 -2.79 4.23
CA ARG A 276 -16.17 -3.90 4.47
C ARG A 276 -16.15 -4.38 5.93
N LEU A 277 -14.97 -4.41 6.57
CA LEU A 277 -14.84 -4.74 7.98
C LEU A 277 -15.56 -3.72 8.87
N ILE A 278 -15.37 -2.42 8.60
CA ILE A 278 -16.01 -1.35 9.38
C ILE A 278 -17.53 -1.43 9.23
N ASP A 279 -18.05 -1.62 8.02
CA ASP A 279 -19.48 -1.79 7.76
C ASP A 279 -20.06 -2.96 8.58
N LEU A 280 -19.42 -4.13 8.52
CA LEU A 280 -19.87 -5.31 9.28
C LEU A 280 -19.80 -5.11 10.79
N LEU A 281 -18.78 -4.40 11.30
CA LEU A 281 -18.69 -4.07 12.72
C LEU A 281 -19.80 -3.09 13.14
N CYS A 282 -20.17 -2.15 12.27
CA CYS A 282 -21.30 -1.25 12.49
C CYS A 282 -22.63 -2.01 12.53
N ASP A 283 -22.85 -2.92 11.58
CA ASP A 283 -24.05 -3.75 11.50
C ASP A 283 -24.20 -4.68 12.71
N LYS A 284 -23.07 -5.20 13.21
CA LYS A 284 -23.02 -6.00 14.44
C LYS A 284 -23.20 -5.16 15.71
N ASN A 285 -23.21 -3.83 15.62
CA ASN A 285 -23.18 -2.87 16.74
C ASN A 285 -21.91 -2.95 17.61
N ASP A 286 -20.80 -3.49 17.09
CA ASP A 286 -19.50 -3.47 17.76
C ASP A 286 -18.81 -2.11 17.49
N PHE A 287 -19.44 -1.04 17.97
CA PHE A 287 -19.03 0.34 17.67
C PHE A 287 -17.61 0.67 18.17
N GLN A 288 -17.14 0.00 19.21
CA GLN A 288 -15.78 0.20 19.72
C GLN A 288 -14.72 -0.28 18.72
N LYS A 289 -14.89 -1.50 18.19
CA LYS A 289 -13.98 -2.00 17.15
C LYS A 289 -14.14 -1.23 15.85
N ALA A 290 -15.36 -0.88 15.47
CA ALA A 290 -15.62 -0.06 14.27
C ALA A 290 -14.89 1.29 14.35
N GLN A 291 -14.98 1.99 15.49
CA GLN A 291 -14.28 3.25 15.72
C GLN A 291 -12.77 3.08 15.59
N LYS A 292 -12.19 2.06 16.23
CA LYS A 292 -10.74 1.80 16.13
C LYS A 292 -10.30 1.53 14.69
N ALA A 293 -11.01 0.66 13.98
CA ALA A 293 -10.72 0.34 12.59
C ALA A 293 -10.84 1.57 11.67
N LEU A 294 -11.84 2.42 11.91
CA LEU A 294 -12.06 3.63 11.13
C LEU A 294 -11.02 4.72 11.41
N VAL A 295 -10.53 4.87 12.64
CA VAL A 295 -9.39 5.77 12.95
C VAL A 295 -8.16 5.34 12.15
N GLU A 296 -7.83 4.05 12.17
CA GLU A 296 -6.72 3.52 11.37
C GLU A 296 -6.92 3.72 9.86
N LEU A 297 -8.16 3.69 9.38
CA LEU A 297 -8.48 3.98 7.98
C LEU A 297 -8.28 5.45 7.66
N THR A 298 -8.74 6.39 8.51
CA THR A 298 -8.60 7.84 8.28
C THR A 298 -7.14 8.32 8.27
N ASP A 299 -6.24 7.62 8.94
CA ASP A 299 -4.80 7.90 8.88
C ASP A 299 -4.21 7.61 7.48
N ARG A 300 -4.84 6.71 6.73
CA ARG A 300 -4.41 6.29 5.38
C ARG A 300 -5.21 6.96 4.27
N GLU A 301 -6.51 7.10 4.48
CA GLU A 301 -7.48 7.64 3.52
C GLU A 301 -8.26 8.78 4.17
N ARG A 302 -7.84 10.01 3.86
CA ARG A 302 -8.54 11.22 4.27
C ARG A 302 -9.72 11.48 3.34
N SER A 303 -10.92 11.16 3.81
CA SER A 303 -12.17 11.41 3.10
C SER A 303 -13.18 12.03 4.06
N VAL A 304 -14.01 12.94 3.53
CA VAL A 304 -15.10 13.58 4.27
C VAL A 304 -16.06 12.51 4.80
N GLU A 305 -16.41 11.52 3.97
CA GLU A 305 -17.31 10.43 4.31
C GLU A 305 -16.78 9.58 5.48
N ASN A 306 -15.48 9.26 5.49
CA ASN A 306 -14.84 8.53 6.58
C ASN A 306 -14.88 9.31 7.90
N TYR A 307 -14.61 10.62 7.86
CA TYR A 307 -14.67 11.46 9.05
C TYR A 307 -16.12 11.65 9.56
N LEU A 308 -17.10 11.78 8.67
CA LEU A 308 -18.52 11.83 9.06
C LEU A 308 -18.98 10.52 9.71
N LEU A 309 -18.55 9.36 9.16
CA LEU A 309 -18.82 8.06 9.77
C LEU A 309 -18.15 7.96 11.15
N LEU A 310 -16.91 8.44 11.29
CA LEU A 310 -16.19 8.44 12.57
C LEU A 310 -16.87 9.34 13.60
N ALA A 311 -17.38 10.51 13.19
CA ALA A 311 -18.18 11.37 14.05
C ALA A 311 -19.44 10.65 14.54
N SER A 312 -20.17 9.99 13.63
CA SER A 312 -21.39 9.24 13.96
C SER A 312 -21.13 8.09 14.95
N LEU A 313 -20.03 7.34 14.78
CA LEU A 313 -19.63 6.26 15.67
C LEU A 313 -19.23 6.80 17.05
N ASN A 314 -18.49 7.90 17.09
CA ASN A 314 -18.14 8.58 18.33
C ASN A 314 -19.38 9.05 19.11
N LEU A 315 -20.39 9.59 18.41
CA LEU A 315 -21.66 9.97 19.03
C LEU A 315 -22.40 8.76 19.64
N LYS A 316 -22.44 7.62 18.92
CA LYS A 316 -23.02 6.37 19.46
C LYS A 316 -22.28 5.87 20.70
N LEU A 317 -20.97 6.07 20.77
CA LEU A 317 -20.11 5.76 21.93
C LEU A 317 -20.14 6.83 23.02
N LEU A 318 -20.95 7.90 22.88
CA LEU A 318 -21.00 9.07 23.78
C LEU A 318 -19.66 9.81 23.90
N ASN A 319 -18.74 9.60 22.96
CA ASN A 319 -17.46 10.30 22.86
C ASN A 319 -17.62 11.62 22.09
N HIS A 320 -18.24 12.62 22.73
CA HIS A 320 -18.47 13.91 22.10
C HIS A 320 -17.17 14.61 21.65
N ALA A 321 -16.08 14.48 22.42
CA ALA A 321 -14.79 15.07 22.05
C ALA A 321 -14.24 14.47 20.75
N GLY A 322 -14.32 13.15 20.58
CA GLY A 322 -13.93 12.48 19.33
C GLY A 322 -14.84 12.85 18.17
N ALA A 323 -16.15 12.98 18.41
CA ALA A 323 -17.11 13.37 17.37
C ALA A 323 -16.84 14.79 16.84
N VAL A 324 -16.58 15.75 17.74
CA VAL A 324 -16.22 17.12 17.37
C VAL A 324 -14.94 17.14 16.54
N ARG A 325 -13.88 16.44 16.96
CA ARG A 325 -12.62 16.36 16.20
C ARG A 325 -12.82 15.83 14.79
N ALA A 326 -13.57 14.73 14.65
CA ALA A 326 -13.85 14.16 13.34
C ALA A 326 -14.68 15.11 12.46
N LEU A 327 -15.62 15.86 13.03
CA LEU A 327 -16.38 16.87 12.29
C LEU A 327 -15.54 18.09 11.90
N GLU A 328 -14.58 18.50 12.75
CA GLU A 328 -13.59 19.53 12.42
C GLU A 328 -12.72 19.08 11.24
N ASP A 329 -12.17 17.85 11.29
CA ASP A 329 -11.40 17.28 10.17
C ASP A 329 -12.23 17.20 8.88
N ALA A 330 -13.52 16.86 8.98
CA ALA A 330 -14.44 16.85 7.84
C ALA A 330 -14.72 18.26 7.28
N CYS A 331 -14.80 19.27 8.15
CA CYS A 331 -14.96 20.68 7.76
C CYS A 331 -13.69 21.22 7.07
N ASP A 332 -12.51 20.83 7.55
CA ASP A 332 -11.22 21.21 6.98
C ASP A 332 -11.05 20.65 5.56
N LEU A 333 -11.56 19.44 5.30
CA LEU A 333 -11.60 18.87 3.95
C LEU A 333 -12.71 19.47 3.08
N SER A 334 -13.89 19.72 3.65
CA SER A 334 -15.00 20.31 2.94
C SER A 334 -15.75 21.30 3.84
N GLY A 335 -15.60 22.59 3.55
CA GLY A 335 -16.28 23.68 4.26
C GLY A 335 -17.78 23.76 3.94
N LYS A 336 -18.44 22.61 3.78
CA LYS A 336 -19.86 22.48 3.44
C LYS A 336 -20.71 22.93 4.63
N PRO A 337 -21.77 23.75 4.40
CA PRO A 337 -22.64 24.23 5.47
C PRO A 337 -23.31 23.10 6.26
N GLU A 338 -23.61 21.96 5.63
CA GLU A 338 -24.25 20.82 6.29
C GLU A 338 -23.37 20.23 7.41
N ILE A 339 -22.06 20.18 7.19
CA ILE A 339 -21.10 19.62 8.15
C ILE A 339 -20.91 20.59 9.33
N LEU A 340 -20.79 21.90 9.03
CA LEU A 340 -20.74 22.93 10.06
C LEU A 340 -22.00 22.94 10.93
N LYS A 341 -23.17 22.74 10.33
CA LYS A 341 -24.43 22.59 11.08
C LYS A 341 -24.41 21.36 12.00
N GLN A 342 -23.89 20.22 11.53
CA GLN A 342 -23.73 19.02 12.36
C GLN A 342 -22.73 19.25 13.51
N LEU A 343 -21.63 19.96 13.25
CA LEU A 343 -20.63 20.34 14.25
C LEU A 343 -21.22 21.26 15.33
N GLU A 344 -21.96 22.29 14.93
CA GLU A 344 -22.65 23.21 15.84
C GLU A 344 -23.59 22.45 16.78
N VAL A 345 -24.47 21.61 16.22
CA VAL A 345 -25.43 20.81 16.99
C VAL A 345 -24.70 19.90 17.98
N THR A 346 -23.64 19.23 17.53
CA THR A 346 -22.84 18.32 18.36
C THR A 346 -22.16 19.05 19.53
N LEU A 347 -21.61 20.25 19.30
CA LEU A 347 -21.02 21.08 20.33
C LEU A 347 -22.05 21.55 21.36
N LEU A 348 -23.26 21.94 20.92
CA LEU A 348 -24.35 22.33 21.82
C LEU A 348 -24.84 21.16 22.67
N ASP A 349 -24.94 19.95 22.09
CA ASP A 349 -25.26 18.73 22.83
C ASP A 349 -24.18 18.40 23.88
N TRP A 350 -22.91 18.51 23.49
CA TRP A 350 -21.80 18.26 24.39
C TRP A 350 -21.75 19.28 25.55
N SER A 351 -21.95 20.57 25.25
CA SER A 351 -22.04 21.63 26.27
C SER A 351 -23.17 21.35 27.27
N ARG A 352 -24.36 20.99 26.80
CA ARG A 352 -25.49 20.62 27.66
C ARG A 352 -25.18 19.41 28.54
N ARG A 353 -24.47 18.42 28.01
CA ARG A 353 -24.02 17.26 28.79
C ARG A 353 -23.02 17.65 29.87
N LEU A 354 -22.00 18.45 29.54
CA LEU A 354 -21.00 18.93 30.50
C LEU A 354 -21.63 19.73 31.65
N LEU A 355 -22.67 20.52 31.36
CA LEU A 355 -23.45 21.20 32.41
C LEU A 355 -24.14 20.21 33.36
N ARG A 356 -24.71 19.11 32.84
CA ARG A 356 -25.32 18.05 33.68
C ARG A 356 -24.26 17.32 34.52
N GLU A 357 -23.05 17.18 33.99
CA GLU A 357 -21.89 16.61 34.70
C GLU A 357 -21.27 17.59 35.72
N GLY A 358 -21.75 18.84 35.81
CA GLY A 358 -21.24 19.87 36.73
C GLY A 358 -19.99 20.61 36.24
N LYS A 359 -19.50 20.31 35.02
CA LYS A 359 -18.29 20.90 34.42
C LYS A 359 -18.61 22.22 33.70
N ARG A 360 -18.89 23.26 34.49
CA ARG A 360 -19.38 24.56 33.98
C ARG A 360 -18.38 25.29 33.07
N GLU A 361 -17.10 25.27 33.41
CA GLU A 361 -16.06 25.97 32.63
C GLU A 361 -15.85 25.32 31.25
N GLU A 362 -15.73 24.00 31.20
CA GLU A 362 -15.64 23.24 29.95
C GLU A 362 -16.89 23.46 29.10
N ALA A 363 -18.08 23.42 29.71
CA ALA A 363 -19.33 23.66 29.01
C ALA A 363 -19.40 25.06 28.37
N ALA A 364 -18.90 26.09 29.07
CA ALA A 364 -18.84 27.45 28.55
C ALA A 364 -17.84 27.57 27.38
N SER A 365 -16.70 26.89 27.46
CA SER A 365 -15.71 26.83 26.39
C SER A 365 -16.29 26.17 25.12
N VAL A 366 -16.92 25.00 25.28
CA VAL A 366 -17.58 24.27 24.18
C VAL A 366 -18.72 25.09 23.58
N LYS A 367 -19.51 25.78 24.41
CA LYS A 367 -20.57 26.68 23.93
C LYS A 367 -20.02 27.83 23.11
N GLY A 368 -18.95 28.48 23.59
CA GLY A 368 -18.27 29.53 22.82
C GLY A 368 -17.66 29.01 21.52
N HIS A 369 -17.30 27.72 21.44
CA HIS A 369 -16.94 27.08 20.17
C HIS A 369 -18.16 26.99 19.24
N ALA A 370 -19.30 26.48 19.71
CA ALA A 370 -20.52 26.40 18.92
C ALA A 370 -20.92 27.76 18.33
N GLU A 371 -20.83 28.84 19.12
CA GLU A 371 -21.11 30.20 18.67
C GLU A 371 -20.21 30.65 17.50
N ARG A 372 -18.92 30.29 17.52
CA ARG A 372 -18.00 30.58 16.39
C ARG A 372 -18.35 29.79 15.13
N VAL A 373 -18.73 28.52 15.28
CA VAL A 373 -19.18 27.68 14.16
C VAL A 373 -20.48 28.21 13.58
N ALA A 374 -21.41 28.66 14.43
CA ALA A 374 -22.65 29.31 14.01
C ALA A 374 -22.37 30.61 13.22
N GLU A 375 -21.43 31.44 13.66
CA GLU A 375 -21.00 32.62 12.91
C GLU A 375 -20.45 32.22 11.52
N GLN A 376 -19.59 31.20 11.44
CA GLN A 376 -19.10 30.68 10.15
C GLN A 376 -20.24 30.19 9.25
N LEU A 377 -21.21 29.48 9.82
CA LEU A 377 -22.37 28.99 9.11
C LEU A 377 -23.22 30.14 8.54
N THR A 378 -23.44 31.20 9.33
CA THR A 378 -24.18 32.39 8.87
C THR A 378 -23.46 33.14 7.75
N LEU A 379 -22.13 33.13 7.73
CA LEU A 379 -21.33 33.72 6.65
C LEU A 379 -21.45 32.91 5.34
N LEU A 380 -21.56 31.58 5.44
CA LEU A 380 -21.63 30.68 4.28
C LEU A 380 -23.04 30.58 3.68
N ILE A 381 -24.08 30.51 4.50
CA ILE A 381 -25.47 30.38 4.05
C ILE A 381 -26.09 31.75 3.71
N GLY A 382 -25.48 32.85 4.18
CA GLY A 382 -26.14 34.15 4.24
C GLY A 382 -27.18 34.15 5.37
N LYS A 383 -27.52 35.35 5.88
CA LYS A 383 -28.50 35.46 6.97
C LYS A 383 -29.85 34.88 6.52
N PRO A 384 -30.42 33.90 7.24
CA PRO A 384 -31.87 33.74 7.22
C PRO A 384 -32.46 35.06 7.74
N GLU A 385 -33.45 35.61 7.05
CA GLU A 385 -34.28 36.68 7.61
C GLU A 385 -35.09 36.13 8.78
N GLU A 386 -34.46 35.93 9.94
CA GLU A 386 -35.19 35.72 11.18
C GLU A 386 -34.95 36.89 12.12
N LYS A 387 -36.09 37.52 12.40
CA LYS A 387 -36.30 38.63 13.33
C LYS A 387 -35.41 38.49 14.56
N ASN A 388 -34.43 39.37 14.65
CA ASN A 388 -33.74 39.71 15.90
C ASN A 388 -34.77 40.30 16.87
N GLU A 389 -35.54 39.45 17.56
CA GLU A 389 -36.16 39.85 18.79
C GLU A 389 -35.10 39.85 19.90
N LYS A 390 -34.77 41.07 20.32
CA LYS A 390 -34.16 41.48 21.59
C LYS A 390 -32.64 41.34 21.70
N THR A 391 -31.94 42.37 21.23
CA THR A 391 -31.19 43.32 22.09
C THR A 391 -30.63 44.46 21.24
N ALA A 392 -31.51 45.37 20.86
CA ALA A 392 -31.13 46.73 20.53
C ALA A 392 -32.21 47.60 21.17
N GLU A 393 -31.86 48.30 22.26
CA GLU A 393 -32.62 49.50 22.60
C GLU A 393 -32.65 50.36 21.33
N ASP A 394 -33.85 50.67 20.84
CA ASP A 394 -34.05 51.26 19.52
C ASP A 394 -33.04 52.40 19.27
N GLU A 395 -32.36 52.40 18.12
CA GLU A 395 -31.39 53.45 17.74
C GLU A 395 -32.01 54.87 17.85
N THR A 396 -33.34 54.97 17.79
CA THR A 396 -34.14 56.19 18.02
C THR A 396 -34.21 56.65 19.50
N THR A 397 -34.10 55.74 20.48
CA THR A 397 -34.09 56.07 21.92
C THR A 397 -32.71 56.51 22.43
N LEU A 398 -31.63 56.02 21.83
CA LEU A 398 -30.24 56.41 22.14
C LEU A 398 -29.90 57.82 21.64
N ALA A 399 -30.45 58.22 20.48
CA ALA A 399 -30.29 59.57 19.95
C ALA A 399 -30.83 60.67 20.89
N ALA A 400 -31.83 60.35 21.72
CA ALA A 400 -32.45 61.27 22.67
C ALA A 400 -31.72 61.38 24.02
N LYS A 401 -30.65 60.61 24.26
CA LYS A 401 -29.90 60.63 25.53
C LYS A 401 -28.97 61.86 25.60
N PRO A 402 -28.86 62.54 26.75
CA PRO A 402 -27.97 63.68 26.92
C PRO A 402 -26.49 63.30 26.77
N ASP A 403 -25.63 64.24 26.39
CA ASP A 403 -24.19 64.01 26.14
C ASP A 403 -23.47 63.32 27.31
N ALA A 404 -23.85 63.67 28.55
CA ALA A 404 -23.35 63.04 29.78
C ALA A 404 -23.55 61.50 29.84
N TYR A 405 -24.53 60.95 29.12
CA TYR A 405 -24.72 59.50 29.00
C TYR A 405 -23.58 58.86 28.19
N PHE A 406 -23.19 59.48 27.08
CA PHE A 406 -22.11 59.01 26.20
C PHE A 406 -20.72 59.43 26.69
N GLU A 407 -20.61 60.06 27.86
CA GLU A 407 -19.36 60.12 28.61
C GLU A 407 -19.09 58.81 29.36
N LYS A 408 -20.14 58.05 29.68
CA LYS A 408 -20.05 56.79 30.44
C LYS A 408 -20.23 55.56 29.54
N VAL A 409 -21.00 55.66 28.47
CA VAL A 409 -21.27 54.54 27.56
C VAL A 409 -20.57 54.79 26.22
N PRO A 410 -19.80 53.82 25.69
CA PRO A 410 -19.11 54.00 24.40
C PRO A 410 -20.13 54.21 23.28
N PRO A 411 -19.95 55.20 22.39
CA PRO A 411 -20.89 55.48 21.29
C PRO A 411 -20.78 54.48 20.12
N ILE A 412 -20.02 53.39 20.30
CA ILE A 412 -19.68 52.43 19.25
C ILE A 412 -19.87 50.97 19.72
N ALA A 413 -20.13 50.09 18.76
CA ALA A 413 -20.03 48.65 18.91
C ALA A 413 -18.85 48.10 18.11
N LEU A 414 -18.16 47.09 18.67
CA LEU A 414 -17.15 46.29 17.94
C LEU A 414 -17.88 45.17 17.19
N SER A 415 -17.85 45.22 15.86
CA SER A 415 -18.58 44.29 14.97
C SER A 415 -17.75 43.08 14.56
N SER A 416 -16.44 43.24 14.32
CA SER A 416 -15.52 42.14 14.07
C SER A 416 -14.08 42.54 14.40
N SER A 417 -13.22 41.54 14.58
CA SER A 417 -11.79 41.73 14.82
C SER A 417 -10.99 40.59 14.20
N ARG A 418 -9.89 40.91 13.53
CA ARG A 418 -8.88 39.96 13.10
C ARG A 418 -7.53 40.43 13.60
N ILE A 419 -6.88 39.66 14.46
CA ILE A 419 -5.58 40.04 15.03
C ILE A 419 -4.64 38.86 14.89
N TRP A 420 -3.50 39.08 14.24
CA TRP A 420 -2.59 38.02 13.87
C TRP A 420 -1.12 38.39 14.09
N LEU A 421 -0.29 37.36 14.21
CA LEU A 421 1.16 37.46 14.09
C LEU A 421 1.58 36.57 12.93
N ALA A 422 2.03 37.19 11.83
CA ALA A 422 2.45 36.47 10.63
C ALA A 422 3.76 35.69 10.88
N LYS A 423 3.90 34.52 10.25
CA LYS A 423 5.11 33.70 10.31
C LYS A 423 6.36 34.50 9.89
N GLY A 424 7.33 34.59 10.80
CA GLY A 424 8.57 35.36 10.60
C GLY A 424 8.45 36.86 10.91
N SER A 425 7.25 37.35 11.23
CA SER A 425 7.06 38.70 11.76
C SER A 425 7.22 38.72 13.28
N LEU A 426 7.74 39.82 13.79
CA LEU A 426 7.85 40.09 15.23
C LEU A 426 6.89 41.19 15.68
N THR A 427 6.00 41.66 14.80
CA THR A 427 5.04 42.72 15.08
C THR A 427 3.62 42.22 14.80
N PRO A 428 2.79 42.04 15.84
CA PRO A 428 1.38 41.73 15.69
C PRO A 428 0.65 42.83 14.93
N GLU A 429 -0.25 42.43 14.05
CA GLU A 429 -1.11 43.29 13.27
C GLU A 429 -2.57 42.96 13.56
N GLY A 430 -3.43 43.95 13.41
CA GLY A 430 -4.85 43.76 13.62
C GLY A 430 -5.72 44.71 12.83
N GLU A 431 -6.91 44.22 12.50
CA GLU A 431 -8.03 44.98 11.99
C GLU A 431 -9.19 44.85 12.99
N ILE A 432 -9.80 45.97 13.38
CA ILE A 432 -11.07 45.98 14.10
C ILE A 432 -12.10 46.76 13.29
N ARG A 433 -13.33 46.23 13.23
CA ARG A 433 -14.45 46.90 12.58
C ARG A 433 -15.41 47.43 13.63
N ILE A 434 -15.67 48.72 13.60
CA ILE A 434 -16.56 49.41 14.55
C ILE A 434 -17.81 49.94 13.84
N LYS A 435 -18.93 50.03 14.56
CA LYS A 435 -20.17 50.66 14.10
C LYS A 435 -20.58 51.77 15.07
N ASN A 436 -21.03 52.92 14.54
CA ASN A 436 -21.67 53.95 15.35
C ASN A 436 -23.08 53.49 15.75
N ILE A 437 -23.32 53.33 17.04
CA ILE A 437 -24.61 52.90 17.62
C ILE A 437 -25.29 54.01 18.44
N SER A 438 -24.70 55.21 18.46
CA SER A 438 -25.15 56.30 19.34
C SER A 438 -26.39 57.04 18.86
N GLY A 439 -26.89 56.72 17.65
CA GLY A 439 -28.02 57.43 17.03
C GLY A 439 -27.67 58.84 16.50
N ARG A 440 -26.41 59.30 16.64
CA ARG A 440 -25.94 60.63 16.19
C ARG A 440 -24.51 60.62 15.65
N PRO A 441 -24.10 61.63 14.85
CA PRO A 441 -22.73 61.75 14.35
C PRO A 441 -21.72 62.02 15.48
N VAL A 442 -20.61 61.29 15.51
CA VAL A 442 -19.56 61.42 16.54
C VAL A 442 -18.35 62.17 15.97
N LYS A 443 -17.99 63.32 16.56
CA LYS A 443 -16.93 64.22 16.04
C LYS A 443 -15.54 64.01 16.64
N ASP A 444 -15.45 63.49 17.85
CA ASP A 444 -14.17 63.25 18.54
C ASP A 444 -14.18 61.89 19.23
N LEU A 445 -13.55 60.92 18.56
CA LEU A 445 -13.48 59.55 19.01
C LEU A 445 -12.12 58.96 18.65
N THR A 446 -11.35 58.62 19.67
CA THR A 446 -10.10 57.89 19.54
C THR A 446 -10.15 56.67 20.45
N LEU A 447 -9.82 55.51 19.88
CA LEU A 447 -9.64 54.28 20.63
C LEU A 447 -8.15 54.08 20.92
N ARG A 448 -7.83 53.22 21.88
CA ARG A 448 -6.45 52.85 22.18
C ARG A 448 -6.33 51.33 22.17
N ALA A 449 -5.54 50.80 21.25
CA ALA A 449 -5.14 49.41 21.26
C ALA A 449 -3.90 49.25 22.13
N VAL A 450 -3.99 48.44 23.18
CA VAL A 450 -2.87 48.11 24.07
C VAL A 450 -2.47 46.66 23.85
N PHE A 451 -1.22 46.43 23.49
CA PHE A 451 -0.66 45.09 23.31
C PHE A 451 -0.14 44.62 24.65
N PHE A 452 -0.74 43.56 25.18
CA PHE A 452 -0.38 42.98 26.46
C PHE A 452 0.30 41.62 26.24
N ASP A 453 1.44 41.44 26.88
CA ASP A 453 2.18 40.20 26.88
C ASP A 453 1.81 39.40 28.13
N ASN A 454 0.97 38.38 27.95
CA ASN A 454 0.54 37.51 29.04
C ASN A 454 1.66 36.61 29.56
N SER A 455 2.72 36.38 28.77
CA SER A 455 3.88 35.60 29.21
C SER A 455 4.74 36.39 30.20
N LEU A 456 4.95 37.69 29.93
CA LEU A 456 5.76 38.57 30.78
C LEU A 456 4.93 39.45 31.74
N LYS A 457 3.59 39.35 31.67
CA LYS A 457 2.62 40.16 32.43
C LYS A 457 2.90 41.67 32.34
N ARG A 458 3.25 42.16 31.15
CA ARG A 458 3.57 43.58 30.92
C ARG A 458 2.98 44.09 29.61
N ILE A 459 2.80 45.41 29.54
CA ILE A 459 2.40 46.09 28.30
C ILE A 459 3.60 46.08 27.34
N ALA A 460 3.38 45.54 26.14
CA ALA A 460 4.38 45.49 25.07
C ALA A 460 4.34 46.75 24.18
N GLY A 461 3.20 47.43 24.10
CA GLY A 461 3.05 48.66 23.32
C GLY A 461 1.61 49.17 23.32
N ALA A 462 1.38 50.37 22.81
CA ALA A 462 0.03 50.89 22.60
C ALA A 462 -0.03 51.81 21.39
N VAL A 463 -1.14 51.75 20.65
CA VAL A 463 -1.42 52.61 19.49
C VAL A 463 -2.76 53.30 19.67
N GLY A 464 -2.81 54.59 19.36
CA GLY A 464 -4.05 55.35 19.25
C GLY A 464 -4.70 55.12 17.88
N LEU A 465 -5.99 54.81 17.86
CA LEU A 465 -6.79 54.57 16.66
C LEU A 465 -7.79 55.72 16.51
N PRO A 466 -7.45 56.76 15.72
CA PRO A 466 -8.36 57.88 15.50
C PRO A 466 -9.55 57.41 14.65
N VAL A 467 -10.75 57.53 15.19
CA VAL A 467 -12.00 57.21 14.50
C VAL A 467 -12.63 58.47 13.92
N ALA A 468 -12.73 59.53 14.71
CA ALA A 468 -13.14 60.85 14.25
C ALA A 468 -12.29 61.87 14.99
N THR A 469 -11.64 62.76 14.26
CA THR A 469 -10.89 63.90 14.81
C THR A 469 -11.69 65.18 14.60
N PRO A 470 -11.42 66.25 15.40
CA PRO A 470 -12.07 67.54 15.24
C PRO A 470 -11.95 68.17 13.85
N THR A 471 -10.98 67.73 13.05
CA THR A 471 -10.68 68.21 11.68
C THR A 471 -11.19 67.28 10.58
N SER A 472 -11.76 66.12 10.93
CA SER A 472 -12.27 65.12 9.99
C SER A 472 -13.80 65.07 9.97
N PRO A 473 -14.44 64.56 8.89
CA PRO A 473 -15.88 64.33 8.88
C PRO A 473 -16.31 63.47 10.08
N PRO A 474 -17.45 63.78 10.71
CA PRO A 474 -17.93 63.00 11.85
C PRO A 474 -18.18 61.54 11.46
N PHE A 475 -18.05 60.65 12.44
CA PHE A 475 -18.44 59.27 12.26
C PHE A 475 -19.97 59.18 12.28
N GLU A 476 -20.58 59.09 11.10
CA GLU A 476 -22.03 59.16 10.89
C GLU A 476 -22.82 58.07 11.62
N THR A 477 -24.09 58.35 11.91
CA THR A 477 -24.99 57.40 12.59
C THR A 477 -25.11 56.11 11.80
N GLY A 478 -24.96 54.96 12.46
CA GLY A 478 -25.06 53.64 11.83
C GLY A 478 -23.87 53.27 10.93
N ALA A 479 -22.95 54.19 10.64
CA ALA A 479 -21.80 53.94 9.79
C ALA A 479 -20.85 52.91 10.41
N SER A 480 -20.19 52.11 9.57
CA SER A 480 -19.14 51.18 9.98
C SER A 480 -17.79 51.57 9.41
N ARG A 481 -16.72 51.32 10.16
CA ARG A 481 -15.34 51.61 9.75
C ARG A 481 -14.40 50.52 10.21
N SER A 482 -13.46 50.14 9.34
CA SER A 482 -12.33 49.28 9.70
C SER A 482 -11.15 50.14 10.14
N LEU A 483 -10.52 49.76 11.24
CA LEU A 483 -9.32 50.39 11.79
C LEU A 483 -8.21 49.36 11.81
N TYR A 484 -7.10 49.71 11.17
CA TYR A 484 -5.91 48.87 11.11
C TYR A 484 -4.86 49.38 12.07
N PHE A 485 -4.13 48.46 12.70
CA PHE A 485 -3.06 48.79 13.63
C PHE A 485 -1.98 47.71 13.66
N SER A 486 -0.78 48.14 14.01
CA SER A 486 0.38 47.29 14.24
C SER A 486 1.00 47.59 15.59
N CYS A 487 1.60 46.58 16.20
CA CYS A 487 2.33 46.74 17.45
C CYS A 487 3.57 47.61 17.22
N PRO A 488 3.78 48.70 18.00
CA PRO A 488 4.93 49.58 17.82
C PRO A 488 6.23 48.97 18.35
N ALA A 489 6.13 47.85 19.09
CA ALA A 489 7.26 47.14 19.64
C ALA A 489 7.37 45.73 19.05
N ILE A 490 8.62 45.27 18.93
CA ILE A 490 8.97 43.91 18.56
C ILE A 490 8.67 42.99 19.76
N VAL A 491 7.90 41.93 19.50
CA VAL A 491 7.52 40.91 20.48
C VAL A 491 7.99 39.54 19.99
N ARG A 492 8.38 38.68 20.94
CA ARG A 492 8.92 37.36 20.58
C ARG A 492 7.80 36.41 20.15
N ALA A 493 8.10 35.56 19.19
CA ALA A 493 7.14 34.63 18.60
C ALA A 493 6.57 33.63 19.62
N GLU A 494 7.31 33.30 20.68
CA GLU A 494 6.90 32.38 21.74
C GLU A 494 5.91 32.99 22.75
N HIS A 495 5.78 34.32 22.82
CA HIS A 495 4.93 34.97 23.81
C HIS A 495 3.43 34.77 23.53
N ARG A 496 2.61 34.78 24.59
CA ARG A 496 1.14 34.77 24.50
C ARG A 496 0.65 36.21 24.52
N LEU A 497 0.28 36.72 23.35
CA LEU A 497 -0.08 38.13 23.17
C LEU A 497 -1.60 38.30 23.12
N ALA A 498 -2.06 39.39 23.73
CA ALA A 498 -3.44 39.86 23.63
C ALA A 498 -3.45 41.34 23.24
N VAL A 499 -4.50 41.76 22.54
CA VAL A 499 -4.76 43.17 22.24
C VAL A 499 -6.00 43.60 22.99
N VAL A 500 -5.85 44.64 23.79
CA VAL A 500 -6.87 45.18 24.66
C VAL A 500 -7.31 46.55 24.12
N ILE A 501 -8.58 46.67 23.74
CA ILE A 501 -9.11 47.92 23.19
C ILE A 501 -9.72 48.76 24.32
N TYR A 502 -9.27 50.01 24.41
CA TYR A 502 -9.77 51.00 25.37
C TYR A 502 -10.44 52.17 24.67
N TRP A 503 -11.43 52.75 25.35
CA TRP A 503 -12.01 54.05 25.04
C TRP A 503 -12.05 54.91 26.30
N ARG A 504 -11.43 56.09 26.27
CA ARG A 504 -11.29 56.99 27.44
C ARG A 504 -10.85 56.27 28.74
N GLY A 505 -9.91 55.34 28.62
CA GLY A 505 -9.39 54.55 29.74
C GLY A 505 -10.27 53.38 30.21
N ARG A 506 -11.47 53.19 29.62
CA ARG A 506 -12.34 52.05 29.89
C ARG A 506 -12.05 50.90 28.94
N LEU A 507 -11.92 49.70 29.49
CA LEU A 507 -11.79 48.47 28.73
C LEU A 507 -13.07 48.22 27.92
N LEU A 508 -12.93 48.06 26.60
CA LEU A 508 -14.03 47.63 25.73
C LEU A 508 -14.03 46.12 25.55
N LYS A 509 -12.91 45.56 25.07
CA LYS A 509 -12.76 44.12 24.81
C LYS A 509 -11.29 43.75 24.71
N GLU A 510 -10.97 42.52 25.12
CA GLU A 510 -9.67 41.89 24.94
C GLU A 510 -9.78 40.81 23.85
N PHE A 511 -8.77 40.73 23.00
CA PHE A 511 -8.71 39.82 21.87
C PHE A 511 -7.38 39.05 21.88
N PRO A 512 -7.39 37.71 21.70
CA PRO A 512 -6.14 36.96 21.55
C PRO A 512 -5.48 37.24 20.20
N VAL A 513 -4.15 37.22 20.15
CA VAL A 513 -3.40 37.28 18.88
C VAL A 513 -3.24 35.87 18.33
N VAL A 514 -3.77 35.62 17.12
CA VAL A 514 -3.65 34.32 16.44
C VAL A 514 -2.30 34.23 15.73
N LYS A 515 -1.51 33.21 16.03
CA LYS A 515 -0.25 32.95 15.31
C LYS A 515 -0.58 32.22 14.00
N GLN A 516 -0.14 32.78 12.88
CA GLN A 516 -0.34 32.21 11.54
C GLN A 516 0.91 31.48 11.05
#